data_AF-A0A928JPN8-F1
#
_entry.id   AF-A0A928JPN8-F1
#
_cell.length_a   1.000
_cell.length_b   1.000
_cell.length_c   1.000
_cell.angle_alpha   90.00
_cell.angle_beta   90.00
_cell.angle_gamma   90.00
#
_symmetry.space_group_name_H-M   'P 1'
#
loop_
_entity.id
_entity.type
_entity.pdbx_description
1 polymer ?
#
loop_
_entity_poly.entity_id
_entity_poly.type
_entity_poly.pdbx_seq_one_letter_code
_entity_poly.pdbx_strand_id
1 'polypeptide(L)'
;MIENKSEDVIVTQELTEKKRSKKPLIIVLISVGATLILLAVALLLGIPYIQYCQAVNMMENGRYEDAIIEFEGMGDYLKSEEMLIESKYLLAKRTQTEAQYVKASEMFKELGEYKDSKLLASECDYLYASQLLTAGDYQKAFEAFGKLNGYKDSADKILECKYLMAEKLIDEGKIVLAYNELTALGNYGNSKVLLKSIEPTYKLIIAKPKLFVNKEWENVYKARVWVTTKVIDENTLKITVKGSDGADDHSTKKLEGKWNESTGKIEFSGKAYRTLGDWDDSTGEYIEKTYCENSNVTGYIYYKNGCMHLIYDNMDYGYADVFS
;
A
#
# COMPACT_ATOMS: atom_id res chain seq x y z
N MET A 1 52.02 125.07 -1.17
CA MET A 1 52.57 123.82 -0.62
C MET A 1 51.38 123.11 0.02
N ILE A 2 50.75 122.09 -0.59
CA ILE A 2 51.27 120.74 -0.92
C ILE A 2 51.90 120.15 0.35
N GLU A 3 51.43 119.07 0.99
CA GLU A 3 51.05 117.72 0.53
C GLU A 3 50.15 117.07 1.62
N ASN A 4 49.06 116.38 1.29
CA ASN A 4 48.94 114.91 1.14
C ASN A 4 49.07 114.09 2.45
N LYS A 5 47.99 113.39 2.84
CA LYS A 5 48.09 111.99 3.31
C LYS A 5 46.73 111.31 3.37
N SER A 6 46.50 110.50 2.34
CA SER A 6 45.41 109.60 2.08
C SER A 6 45.54 108.25 2.81
N GLU A 7 45.90 108.21 4.09
CA GLU A 7 46.31 106.95 4.75
C GLU A 7 45.45 106.43 5.91
N ASP A 8 44.44 107.15 6.39
CA ASP A 8 43.59 106.63 7.50
C ASP A 8 42.29 105.96 7.02
N VAL A 9 42.23 105.54 5.74
CA VAL A 9 41.11 104.77 5.17
C VAL A 9 41.29 103.25 5.37
N ILE A 10 42.44 102.81 5.89
CA ILE A 10 42.78 101.39 6.03
C ILE A 10 43.22 101.19 7.47
N VAL A 11 42.77 100.11 8.12
CA VAL A 11 43.01 99.76 9.53
C VAL A 11 42.04 100.42 10.54
N THR A 12 40.78 100.00 10.49
CA THR A 12 40.08 99.37 11.63
C THR A 12 38.72 98.86 11.13
N GLN A 13 38.75 97.86 10.24
CA GLN A 13 37.68 96.87 10.21
C GLN A 13 37.85 96.02 11.47
N GLU A 14 37.39 96.53 12.61
CA GLU A 14 37.21 95.69 13.79
C GLU A 14 36.11 94.68 13.49
N LEU A 15 36.51 93.42 13.61
CA LEU A 15 35.74 92.20 13.45
C LEU A 15 34.52 92.22 14.37
N THR A 16 33.39 92.77 13.91
CA THR A 16 32.10 92.39 14.47
C THR A 16 31.76 91.01 13.94
N GLU A 17 32.25 89.97 14.63
CA GLU A 17 31.69 88.63 14.48
C GLU A 17 30.21 88.68 14.87
N LYS A 18 29.36 88.92 13.88
CA LYS A 18 27.91 88.93 14.01
C LYS A 18 27.49 87.51 14.36
N LYS A 19 27.30 87.24 15.66
CA LYS A 19 26.87 85.95 16.21
C LYS A 19 25.59 85.50 15.48
N ARG A 20 25.76 84.62 14.48
CA ARG A 20 24.71 84.23 13.55
C ARG A 20 23.60 83.52 14.33
N SER A 21 22.39 84.08 14.35
CA SER A 21 21.22 83.49 15.02
C SER A 21 21.00 82.08 14.49
N LYS A 22 21.06 81.07 15.36
CA LYS A 22 20.85 79.66 14.98
C LYS A 22 19.38 79.34 14.68
N LYS A 23 18.44 80.25 14.93
CA LYS A 23 16.98 80.05 14.77
C LYS A 23 16.53 79.59 13.37
N PRO A 24 16.94 80.21 12.24
CA PRO A 24 16.57 79.73 10.90
C PRO A 24 17.18 78.36 10.56
N LEU A 25 18.39 78.08 11.06
CA LEU A 25 19.03 76.76 10.90
C LEU A 25 18.24 75.67 11.64
N ILE A 26 17.75 75.98 12.85
CA ILE A 26 16.91 75.08 13.64
C ILE A 26 15.58 74.78 12.92
N ILE A 27 14.93 75.79 12.30
CA ILE A 27 13.66 75.59 11.56
C ILE A 27 13.86 74.67 10.34
N VAL A 28 14.94 74.86 9.58
CA VAL A 28 15.27 73.99 8.43
C VAL A 28 15.58 72.55 8.88
N LEU A 29 16.29 72.38 9.99
CA LEU A 29 16.56 71.05 10.53
C LEU A 29 15.28 70.34 10.99
N ILE A 30 14.34 71.07 11.60
CA ILE A 30 13.04 70.53 12.00
C ILE A 30 12.23 70.11 10.76
N SER A 31 12.20 70.91 9.69
CA SER A 31 11.43 70.57 8.50
C SER A 31 12.01 69.36 7.76
N VAL A 32 13.33 69.24 7.67
CA VAL A 32 14.01 68.06 7.10
C VAL A 32 13.78 66.82 7.96
N GLY A 33 13.82 66.96 9.29
CA GLY A 33 13.47 65.87 10.20
C GLY A 33 12.03 65.38 9.98
N ALA A 34 11.07 66.30 9.85
CA ALA A 34 9.67 65.96 9.62
C ALA A 34 9.43 65.25 8.29
N THR A 35 10.11 65.64 7.21
CA THR A 35 9.98 64.96 5.91
C THR A 35 10.62 63.57 5.92
N LEU A 36 11.77 63.40 6.58
CA LEU A 36 12.39 62.08 6.75
C LEU A 36 11.52 61.14 7.57
N ILE A 37 10.85 61.65 8.61
CA ILE A 37 9.89 60.87 9.42
C ILE A 37 8.69 60.46 8.56
N LEU A 38 8.11 61.39 7.80
CA LEU A 38 6.99 61.09 6.88
C LEU A 38 7.37 60.03 5.84
N LEU A 39 8.56 60.13 5.25
CA LEU A 39 9.06 59.14 4.31
C LEU A 39 9.29 57.79 4.98
N ALA A 40 9.89 57.77 6.17
CA ALA A 40 10.11 56.55 6.94
C ALA A 40 8.78 55.87 7.29
N VAL A 41 7.76 56.63 7.70
CA VAL A 41 6.40 56.11 7.95
C VAL A 41 5.78 55.58 6.67
N ALA A 42 5.90 56.29 5.55
CA ALA A 42 5.38 55.84 4.25
C ALA A 42 6.04 54.53 3.78
N LEU A 43 7.36 54.38 3.98
CA LEU A 43 8.07 53.14 3.67
C LEU A 43 7.69 52.01 4.63
N LEU A 44 7.62 52.30 5.93
CA LEU A 44 7.27 51.33 6.98
C LEU A 44 5.85 50.78 6.82
N LEU A 45 4.90 51.60 6.34
CA LEU A 45 3.51 51.18 6.10
C LEU A 45 3.27 50.69 4.66
N GLY A 46 3.96 51.25 3.67
CA GLY A 46 3.71 50.99 2.25
C GLY A 46 4.34 49.70 1.73
N ILE A 47 5.54 49.34 2.19
CA ILE A 47 6.22 48.09 1.79
C ILE A 47 5.39 46.84 2.16
N PRO A 48 4.95 46.65 3.42
CA PRO A 48 4.14 45.48 3.78
C PRO A 48 2.79 45.45 3.06
N TYR A 49 2.21 46.63 2.75
CA TYR A 49 0.98 46.70 1.96
C TYR A 49 1.18 46.19 0.53
N ILE A 50 2.28 46.56 -0.13
CA ILE A 50 2.60 46.06 -1.48
C ILE A 50 2.80 44.54 -1.46
N GLN A 51 3.51 44.01 -0.46
CA GLN A 51 3.71 42.56 -0.30
C GLN A 51 2.37 41.85 -0.10
N TYR A 52 1.48 42.39 0.73
CA TYR A 52 0.12 41.88 0.91
C TYR A 52 -0.66 41.84 -0.40
N CYS A 53 -0.67 42.93 -1.18
CA CYS A 53 -1.32 42.95 -2.49
C CYS A 53 -0.73 41.93 -3.46
N GLN A 54 0.57 41.70 -3.42
CA GLN A 54 1.24 40.67 -4.24
C GLN A 54 0.79 39.27 -3.83
N ALA A 55 0.73 38.95 -2.53
CA ALA A 55 0.27 37.66 -2.04
C ALA A 55 -1.19 37.39 -2.42
N VAL A 56 -2.07 38.40 -2.31
CA VAL A 56 -3.46 38.30 -2.78
C VAL A 56 -3.51 38.01 -4.28
N ASN A 57 -2.72 38.71 -5.09
CA ASN A 57 -2.66 38.46 -6.52
C ASN A 57 -2.12 37.06 -6.87
N MET A 58 -1.17 36.53 -6.10
CA MET A 58 -0.68 35.15 -6.26
C MET A 58 -1.81 34.15 -6.00
N MET A 59 -2.57 34.32 -4.91
CA MET A 59 -3.71 33.47 -4.58
C MET A 59 -4.79 33.50 -5.67
N GLU A 60 -5.17 34.70 -6.13
CA GLU A 60 -6.18 34.87 -7.20
C GLU A 60 -5.78 34.21 -8.52
N ASN A 61 -4.47 34.17 -8.82
CA ASN A 61 -3.92 33.51 -10.01
C ASN A 61 -3.59 32.02 -9.82
N GLY A 62 -4.02 31.42 -8.70
CA GLY A 62 -3.83 29.98 -8.45
C GLY A 62 -2.42 29.59 -7.99
N ARG A 63 -1.53 30.55 -7.74
CA ARG A 63 -0.19 30.35 -7.16
C ARG A 63 -0.30 30.23 -5.64
N TYR A 64 -1.04 29.24 -5.18
CA TYR A 64 -1.40 29.09 -3.77
C TYR A 64 -0.18 28.84 -2.87
N GLU A 65 0.79 28.03 -3.31
CA GLU A 65 2.02 27.79 -2.55
C GLU A 65 2.82 29.06 -2.29
N ASP A 66 2.97 29.90 -3.32
CA ASP A 66 3.69 31.17 -3.19
C ASP A 66 2.93 32.14 -2.28
N ALA A 67 1.60 32.21 -2.43
CA ALA A 67 0.75 33.01 -1.55
C ALA A 67 0.84 32.57 -0.09
N ILE A 68 0.87 31.26 0.19
CA ILE A 68 1.03 30.70 1.54
C ILE A 68 2.33 31.19 2.17
N ILE A 69 3.45 31.10 1.45
CA ILE A 69 4.76 31.53 1.96
C ILE A 69 4.74 33.03 2.33
N GLU A 70 4.20 33.86 1.45
CA GLU A 70 4.13 35.31 1.69
C GLU A 70 3.18 35.64 2.86
N PHE A 71 1.99 35.04 2.93
CA PHE A 71 1.06 35.28 4.03
C PHE A 71 1.59 34.77 5.38
N GLU A 72 2.30 33.64 5.43
CA GLU A 72 2.98 33.14 6.64
C GLU A 72 4.03 34.15 7.13
N GLY A 73 4.81 34.75 6.23
CA GLY A 73 5.80 35.76 6.56
C GLY A 73 5.21 37.07 7.10
N MET A 74 3.95 37.38 6.78
CA MET A 74 3.27 38.61 7.20
C MET A 74 2.63 38.54 8.60
N GLY A 75 2.41 37.34 9.14
CA GLY A 75 1.74 37.16 10.44
C GLY A 75 0.37 37.85 10.51
N ASP A 76 0.17 38.68 11.54
CA ASP A 76 -1.12 39.33 11.82
C ASP A 76 -1.38 40.60 10.98
N TYR A 77 -0.56 40.87 9.94
CA TYR A 77 -0.75 42.04 9.10
C TYR A 77 -2.04 41.94 8.28
N LEU A 78 -2.93 42.93 8.42
CA LEU A 78 -4.23 42.97 7.74
C LEU A 78 -5.04 41.67 7.93
N LYS A 79 -5.26 40.93 6.84
CA LYS A 79 -6.00 39.66 6.81
C LYS A 79 -5.09 38.49 6.43
N SER A 80 -3.78 38.63 6.58
CA SER A 80 -2.83 37.62 6.12
C SER A 80 -3.09 36.24 6.74
N GLU A 81 -3.47 36.16 8.03
CA GLU A 81 -3.86 34.90 8.65
C GLU A 81 -5.11 34.27 7.99
N GLU A 82 -6.16 35.06 7.71
CA GLU A 82 -7.36 34.60 7.01
C GLU A 82 -7.04 34.11 5.58
N MET A 83 -6.20 34.87 4.85
CA MET A 83 -5.81 34.57 3.48
C MET A 83 -4.83 33.39 3.39
N LEU A 84 -4.02 33.17 4.42
CA LEU A 84 -3.17 31.98 4.56
C LEU A 84 -4.02 30.71 4.63
N ILE A 85 -5.02 30.71 5.51
CA ILE A 85 -5.94 29.56 5.68
C ILE A 85 -6.72 29.34 4.38
N GLU A 86 -7.21 30.40 3.73
CA GLU A 86 -7.90 30.31 2.43
C GLU A 86 -6.98 29.75 1.33
N SER A 87 -5.72 30.21 1.26
CA SER A 87 -4.75 29.72 0.27
C SER A 87 -4.45 28.22 0.46
N LYS A 88 -4.29 27.77 1.71
CA LYS A 88 -4.13 26.34 2.05
C LYS A 88 -5.36 25.53 1.65
N TYR A 89 -6.56 26.05 1.88
CA TYR A 89 -7.81 25.42 1.47
C TYR A 89 -7.94 25.30 -0.06
N LEU A 90 -7.64 26.36 -0.80
CA LEU A 90 -7.68 26.33 -2.26
C LEU A 90 -6.62 25.38 -2.85
N LEU A 91 -5.43 25.33 -2.26
CA LEU A 91 -4.41 24.36 -2.62
C LEU A 91 -4.86 22.92 -2.38
N ALA A 92 -5.53 22.65 -1.25
CA ALA A 92 -6.09 21.34 -0.95
C ALA A 92 -7.15 20.92 -1.98
N LYS A 93 -8.03 21.85 -2.40
CA LYS A 93 -9.00 21.61 -3.48
C LYS A 93 -8.32 21.33 -4.81
N ARG A 94 -7.28 22.09 -5.19
CA ARG A 94 -6.51 21.83 -6.42
C ARG A 94 -5.88 20.44 -6.38
N THR A 95 -5.27 20.09 -5.25
CA THR A 95 -4.67 18.77 -5.00
C THR A 95 -5.71 17.64 -5.11
N GLN A 96 -6.93 17.86 -4.61
CA GLN A 96 -8.06 16.93 -4.78
C GLN A 96 -8.46 16.77 -6.25
N THR A 97 -8.56 17.87 -7.02
CA THR A 97 -8.90 17.83 -8.45
C THR A 97 -7.83 17.14 -9.30
N GLU A 98 -6.58 17.17 -8.85
CA GLU A 98 -5.45 16.43 -9.44
C GLU A 98 -5.42 14.94 -9.01
N ALA A 99 -6.46 14.45 -8.32
CA ALA A 99 -6.59 13.09 -7.79
C ALA A 99 -5.49 12.68 -6.80
N GLN A 100 -4.77 13.64 -6.20
CA GLN A 100 -3.81 13.39 -5.13
C GLN A 100 -4.54 13.30 -3.77
N TYR A 101 -5.48 12.36 -3.67
CA TYR A 101 -6.48 12.31 -2.59
C TYR A 101 -5.87 12.16 -1.19
N VAL A 102 -4.82 11.36 -1.02
CA VAL A 102 -4.15 11.18 0.28
C VAL A 102 -3.59 12.52 0.77
N LYS A 103 -2.84 13.23 -0.09
CA LYS A 103 -2.27 14.54 0.23
C LYS A 103 -3.36 15.58 0.48
N ALA A 104 -4.40 15.64 -0.36
CA ALA A 104 -5.51 16.57 -0.17
C ALA A 104 -6.24 16.32 1.17
N SER A 105 -6.45 15.05 1.54
CA SER A 105 -7.05 14.66 2.81
C SER A 105 -6.25 15.16 4.02
N GLU A 106 -4.92 15.02 3.98
CA GLU A 106 -4.03 15.54 5.03
C GLU A 106 -4.14 17.06 5.16
N MET A 107 -4.08 17.78 4.03
CA MET A 107 -4.22 19.24 4.02
C MET A 107 -5.59 19.70 4.56
N PHE A 108 -6.68 19.02 4.20
CA PHE A 108 -7.99 19.32 4.75
C PHE A 108 -8.12 18.99 6.24
N LYS A 109 -7.45 17.93 6.72
CA LYS A 109 -7.39 17.61 8.17
C LYS A 109 -6.64 18.68 8.95
N GLU A 110 -5.55 19.21 8.41
CA GLU A 110 -4.80 20.33 9.01
C GLU A 110 -5.66 21.60 9.14
N LEU A 111 -6.56 21.84 8.19
CA LEU A 111 -7.49 22.98 8.19
C LEU A 111 -8.66 22.82 9.18
N GLY A 112 -8.89 21.62 9.71
CA GLY A 112 -9.89 21.34 10.73
C GLY A 112 -11.31 21.77 10.35
N GLU A 113 -11.89 22.67 11.15
CA GLU A 113 -13.27 23.17 10.99
C GLU A 113 -13.37 24.36 10.01
N TYR A 114 -12.30 24.71 9.29
CA TYR A 114 -12.36 25.75 8.27
C TYR A 114 -13.26 25.31 7.11
N LYS A 115 -14.36 26.04 6.88
CA LYS A 115 -15.36 25.74 5.84
C LYS A 115 -15.83 24.28 5.91
N ASP A 116 -15.74 23.55 4.80
CA ASP A 116 -16.11 22.15 4.65
C ASP A 116 -14.90 21.21 4.68
N SER A 117 -13.74 21.66 5.18
CA SER A 117 -12.48 20.89 5.14
C SER A 117 -12.61 19.50 5.75
N LYS A 118 -13.23 19.36 6.93
CA LYS A 118 -13.49 18.06 7.56
C LYS A 118 -14.29 17.10 6.67
N LEU A 119 -15.29 17.63 5.96
CA LEU A 119 -16.10 16.85 5.02
C LEU A 119 -15.27 16.47 3.78
N LEU A 120 -14.51 17.42 3.22
CA LEU A 120 -13.65 17.19 2.06
C LEU A 120 -12.49 16.22 2.36
N ALA A 121 -11.98 16.17 3.58
CA ALA A 121 -11.02 15.15 4.00
C ALA A 121 -11.62 13.75 3.91
N SER A 122 -12.85 13.57 4.43
CA SER A 122 -13.59 12.30 4.33
C SER A 122 -13.92 11.95 2.88
N GLU A 123 -14.24 12.96 2.06
CA GLU A 123 -14.44 12.79 0.61
C GLU A 123 -13.18 12.33 -0.11
N CYS A 124 -12.03 12.93 0.19
CA CYS A 124 -10.76 12.50 -0.38
C CYS A 124 -10.41 11.07 0.04
N ASP A 125 -10.58 10.71 1.31
CA ASP A 125 -10.36 9.35 1.79
C ASP A 125 -11.29 8.34 1.07
N TYR A 126 -12.55 8.71 0.80
CA TYR A 126 -13.50 7.91 0.01
C TYR A 126 -13.09 7.77 -1.46
N LEU A 127 -12.65 8.85 -2.10
CA LEU A 127 -12.20 8.84 -3.49
C LEU A 127 -10.94 8.00 -3.65
N TYR A 128 -10.01 8.06 -2.69
CA TYR A 128 -8.84 7.18 -2.65
C TYR A 128 -9.23 5.70 -2.54
N ALA A 129 -10.13 5.35 -1.63
CA ALA A 129 -10.64 3.99 -1.50
C ALA A 129 -11.31 3.50 -2.79
N SER A 130 -12.07 4.37 -3.46
CA SER A 130 -12.72 4.07 -4.75
C SER A 130 -11.72 3.88 -5.89
N GLN A 131 -10.62 4.65 -5.89
CA GLN A 131 -9.52 4.47 -6.84
C GLN A 131 -8.83 3.11 -6.65
N LEU A 132 -8.57 2.70 -5.41
CA LEU A 132 -8.01 1.38 -5.09
C LEU A 132 -8.94 0.25 -5.55
N LEU A 133 -10.24 0.40 -5.32
CA LEU A 133 -11.25 -0.56 -5.76
C LEU A 133 -11.25 -0.73 -7.28
N THR A 134 -11.24 0.39 -8.01
CA THR A 134 -11.21 0.42 -9.48
C THR A 134 -9.90 -0.17 -10.03
N ALA A 135 -8.78 -0.01 -9.31
CA ALA A 135 -7.49 -0.59 -9.68
C ALA A 135 -7.39 -2.10 -9.40
N GLY A 136 -8.38 -2.73 -8.77
CA GLY A 136 -8.35 -4.14 -8.40
C GLY A 136 -7.61 -4.44 -7.09
N ASP A 137 -7.17 -3.41 -6.36
CA ASP A 137 -6.48 -3.49 -5.06
C ASP A 137 -7.51 -3.69 -3.92
N TYR A 138 -8.36 -4.72 -4.04
CA TYR A 138 -9.55 -4.91 -3.19
C TYR A 138 -9.26 -4.95 -1.69
N GLN A 139 -8.15 -5.55 -1.26
CA GLN A 139 -7.75 -5.59 0.16
C GLN A 139 -7.45 -4.19 0.70
N LYS A 140 -6.70 -3.37 -0.06
CA LYS A 140 -6.40 -1.99 0.34
C LYS A 140 -7.65 -1.13 0.33
N ALA A 141 -8.53 -1.33 -0.66
CA ALA A 141 -9.82 -0.66 -0.75
C ALA A 141 -10.71 -0.98 0.47
N PHE A 142 -10.80 -2.26 0.86
CA PHE A 142 -11.51 -2.71 2.06
C PHE A 142 -11.02 -1.98 3.33
N GLU A 143 -9.71 -1.90 3.53
CA GLU A 143 -9.11 -1.20 4.67
C GLU A 143 -9.37 0.31 4.63
N ALA A 144 -9.28 0.92 3.45
CA ALA A 144 -9.52 2.34 3.26
C ALA A 144 -11.00 2.71 3.52
N PHE A 145 -11.96 1.95 2.95
CA PHE A 145 -13.38 2.14 3.24
C PHE A 145 -13.71 1.86 4.72
N GLY A 146 -13.04 0.89 5.35
CA GLY A 146 -13.21 0.59 6.78
C GLY A 146 -12.92 1.77 7.70
N LYS A 147 -11.97 2.64 7.34
CA LYS A 147 -11.60 3.84 8.11
C LYS A 147 -12.64 4.96 8.04
N LEU A 148 -13.56 4.90 7.07
CA LEU A 148 -14.55 5.95 6.81
C LEU A 148 -15.78 5.89 7.73
N ASN A 149 -15.90 4.86 8.58
CA ASN A 149 -16.94 4.76 9.63
C ASN A 149 -18.38 5.06 9.14
N GLY A 150 -18.75 4.60 7.95
CA GLY A 150 -20.09 4.79 7.40
C GLY A 150 -20.31 6.10 6.63
N TYR A 151 -19.24 6.83 6.29
CA TYR A 151 -19.34 7.94 5.34
C TYR A 151 -19.83 7.44 3.97
N LYS A 152 -20.87 8.08 3.43
CA LYS A 152 -21.60 7.65 2.21
C LYS A 152 -22.01 6.17 2.27
N ASP A 153 -21.77 5.42 1.20
CA ASP A 153 -22.00 3.99 1.04
C ASP A 153 -20.75 3.16 1.37
N SER A 154 -19.77 3.70 2.12
CA SER A 154 -18.53 2.97 2.45
C SER A 154 -18.78 1.60 3.09
N ALA A 155 -19.85 1.46 3.89
CA ALA A 155 -20.26 0.17 4.45
C ALA A 155 -20.68 -0.85 3.37
N ASP A 156 -21.34 -0.40 2.30
CA ASP A 156 -21.68 -1.24 1.15
C ASP A 156 -20.45 -1.56 0.31
N LYS A 157 -19.58 -0.58 0.08
CA LYS A 157 -18.29 -0.76 -0.62
C LYS A 157 -17.36 -1.76 0.06
N ILE A 158 -17.42 -1.87 1.38
CA ILE A 158 -16.72 -2.91 2.14
C ILE A 158 -17.21 -4.32 1.74
N LEU A 159 -18.53 -4.49 1.58
CA LEU A 159 -19.10 -5.76 1.12
C LEU A 159 -18.75 -6.02 -0.35
N GLU A 160 -18.72 -4.98 -1.19
CA GLU A 160 -18.27 -5.05 -2.58
C GLU A 160 -16.84 -5.56 -2.68
N CYS A 161 -15.92 -4.99 -1.88
CA CYS A 161 -14.52 -5.42 -1.86
C CYS A 161 -14.40 -6.90 -1.49
N LYS A 162 -15.11 -7.36 -0.45
CA LYS A 162 -15.11 -8.78 -0.04
C LYS A 162 -15.66 -9.70 -1.12
N TYR A 163 -16.73 -9.29 -1.79
CA TYR A 163 -17.33 -10.04 -2.89
C TYR A 163 -16.34 -10.20 -4.05
N LEU A 164 -15.70 -9.11 -4.49
CA LEU A 164 -14.70 -9.14 -5.57
C LEU A 164 -13.45 -9.94 -5.19
N MET A 165 -13.03 -9.89 -3.92
CA MET A 165 -11.97 -10.77 -3.41
C MET A 165 -12.36 -12.24 -3.49
N ALA A 166 -13.61 -12.59 -3.15
CA ALA A 166 -14.09 -13.96 -3.26
C ALA A 166 -14.14 -14.45 -4.71
N GLU A 167 -14.58 -13.61 -5.66
CA GLU A 167 -14.51 -13.93 -7.09
C GLU A 167 -13.07 -14.18 -7.54
N LYS A 168 -12.13 -13.31 -7.17
CA LYS A 168 -10.70 -13.51 -7.46
C LYS A 168 -10.15 -14.82 -6.87
N LEU A 169 -10.57 -15.19 -5.66
CA LEU A 169 -10.19 -16.47 -5.04
C LEU A 169 -10.72 -17.67 -5.83
N ILE A 170 -11.91 -17.57 -6.44
CA ILE A 170 -12.44 -18.62 -7.32
C ILE A 170 -11.58 -18.74 -8.57
N ASP A 171 -11.23 -17.62 -9.21
CA ASP A 171 -10.39 -17.58 -10.41
C ASP A 171 -8.98 -18.15 -10.14
N GLU A 172 -8.45 -17.92 -8.95
CA GLU A 172 -7.18 -18.49 -8.47
C GLU A 172 -7.29 -19.97 -8.03
N GLY A 173 -8.49 -20.56 -8.04
CA GLY A 173 -8.75 -21.94 -7.61
C GLY A 173 -8.71 -22.16 -6.09
N LYS A 174 -8.68 -21.09 -5.29
CA LYS A 174 -8.68 -21.11 -3.82
C LYS A 174 -10.09 -21.27 -3.26
N ILE A 175 -10.74 -22.38 -3.63
CA ILE A 175 -12.18 -22.61 -3.43
C ILE A 175 -12.62 -22.58 -1.96
N VAL A 176 -11.83 -23.10 -1.01
CA VAL A 176 -12.20 -23.08 0.42
C VAL A 176 -12.30 -21.66 0.95
N LEU A 177 -11.29 -20.84 0.64
CA LEU A 177 -11.27 -19.44 1.08
C LEU A 177 -12.44 -18.67 0.47
N ALA A 178 -12.67 -18.85 -0.84
CA ALA A 178 -13.83 -18.26 -1.51
C ALA A 178 -15.16 -18.68 -0.88
N TYR A 179 -15.32 -19.97 -0.56
CA TYR A 179 -16.53 -20.50 0.06
C TYR A 179 -16.83 -19.84 1.42
N ASN A 180 -15.79 -19.67 2.26
CA ASN A 180 -15.93 -19.03 3.56
C ASN A 180 -16.34 -17.55 3.43
N GLU A 181 -15.70 -16.81 2.52
CA GLU A 181 -16.03 -15.39 2.28
C GLU A 181 -17.45 -15.22 1.73
N LEU A 182 -17.86 -16.02 0.73
CA LEU A 182 -19.21 -16.00 0.17
C LEU A 182 -20.28 -16.37 1.19
N THR A 183 -19.97 -17.30 2.10
CA THR A 183 -20.86 -17.65 3.21
C THR A 183 -21.06 -16.47 4.15
N ALA A 184 -19.97 -15.75 4.49
CA ALA A 184 -20.02 -14.57 5.35
C ALA A 184 -20.77 -13.39 4.70
N LEU A 185 -20.75 -13.29 3.37
CA LEU A 185 -21.48 -12.27 2.60
C LEU A 185 -23.00 -12.51 2.55
N GLY A 186 -23.47 -13.73 2.80
CA GLY A 186 -24.89 -14.06 2.83
C GLY A 186 -25.61 -13.75 1.52
N ASN A 187 -26.50 -12.76 1.53
CA ASN A 187 -27.32 -12.35 0.37
C ASN A 187 -26.71 -11.21 -0.46
N TYR A 188 -25.50 -10.74 -0.13
CA TYR A 188 -24.89 -9.63 -0.85
C TYR A 188 -24.51 -10.03 -2.29
N GLY A 189 -24.85 -9.19 -3.27
CA GLY A 189 -24.59 -9.44 -4.68
C GLY A 189 -25.10 -10.81 -5.15
N ASN A 190 -24.29 -11.51 -5.95
CA ASN A 190 -24.58 -12.87 -6.42
C ASN A 190 -23.95 -13.95 -5.53
N SER A 191 -23.63 -13.64 -4.26
CA SER A 191 -22.86 -14.56 -3.40
C SER A 191 -23.48 -15.94 -3.28
N LYS A 192 -24.80 -16.05 -3.16
CA LYS A 192 -25.52 -17.34 -3.12
C LYS A 192 -25.39 -18.15 -4.41
N VAL A 193 -25.39 -17.48 -5.55
CA VAL A 193 -25.26 -18.14 -6.87
C VAL A 193 -23.85 -18.70 -7.02
N LEU A 194 -22.84 -17.90 -6.68
CA LEU A 194 -21.44 -18.34 -6.67
C LEU A 194 -21.19 -19.46 -5.66
N LEU A 195 -21.75 -19.35 -4.45
CA LEU A 195 -21.62 -20.39 -3.43
C LEU A 195 -22.17 -21.71 -3.94
N LYS A 196 -23.36 -21.71 -4.56
CA LYS A 196 -23.96 -22.90 -5.17
C LYS A 196 -23.12 -23.47 -6.33
N SER A 197 -22.47 -22.61 -7.12
CA SER A 197 -21.63 -23.08 -8.24
C SER A 197 -20.35 -23.75 -7.76
N ILE A 198 -19.73 -23.26 -6.69
CA ILE A 198 -18.49 -23.82 -6.14
C ILE A 198 -18.71 -24.90 -5.07
N GLU A 199 -19.92 -25.05 -4.52
CA GLU A 199 -20.26 -26.00 -3.46
C GLU A 199 -19.85 -27.45 -3.76
N PRO A 200 -20.05 -28.02 -4.98
CA PRO A 200 -19.59 -29.37 -5.29
C PRO A 200 -18.07 -29.49 -5.13
N THR A 201 -17.31 -28.54 -5.69
CA THR A 201 -15.85 -28.51 -5.60
C THR A 201 -15.39 -28.33 -4.16
N TYR A 202 -16.04 -27.45 -3.39
CA TYR A 202 -15.78 -27.28 -1.96
C TYR A 202 -15.97 -28.59 -1.19
N LYS A 203 -17.10 -29.28 -1.36
CA LYS A 203 -17.38 -30.58 -0.69
C LYS A 203 -16.33 -31.64 -1.01
N LEU A 204 -15.84 -31.68 -2.24
CA LEU A 204 -14.75 -32.58 -2.63
C LEU A 204 -13.44 -32.22 -1.92
N ILE A 205 -13.13 -30.93 -1.82
CA ILE A 205 -11.93 -30.39 -1.18
C ILE A 205 -11.97 -30.53 0.34
N ILE A 206 -13.11 -30.69 1.00
CA ILE A 206 -13.17 -30.88 2.47
C ILE A 206 -13.49 -32.31 2.92
N ALA A 207 -13.67 -33.25 1.99
CA ALA A 207 -14.00 -34.64 2.33
C ALA A 207 -12.84 -35.30 3.12
N LYS A 208 -13.14 -35.85 4.30
CA LYS A 208 -12.13 -36.40 5.21
C LYS A 208 -11.60 -37.78 4.79
N PRO A 209 -10.32 -38.09 5.09
CA PRO A 209 -9.65 -39.39 4.98
C PRO A 209 -10.49 -40.66 5.20
N LYS A 210 -11.29 -40.70 6.29
CA LYS A 210 -12.08 -41.89 6.66
C LYS A 210 -13.23 -42.22 5.71
N LEU A 211 -13.72 -41.27 4.93
CA LEU A 211 -14.78 -41.52 3.92
C LEU A 211 -14.24 -42.20 2.66
N PHE A 212 -12.92 -42.31 2.49
CA PHE A 212 -12.27 -42.89 1.31
C PHE A 212 -12.06 -44.42 1.41
N VAL A 213 -12.73 -45.11 2.34
CA VAL A 213 -12.59 -46.56 2.48
C VAL A 213 -13.36 -47.28 1.38
N ASN A 214 -12.60 -47.99 0.54
CA ASN A 214 -12.94 -49.05 -0.41
C ASN A 214 -13.47 -48.69 -1.80
N LYS A 215 -12.59 -48.82 -2.79
CA LYS A 215 -12.63 -49.97 -3.72
C LYS A 215 -11.21 -50.37 -4.11
N GLU A 216 -11.04 -51.65 -4.44
CA GLU A 216 -9.77 -52.34 -4.61
C GLU A 216 -8.77 -51.57 -5.49
N TRP A 217 -7.53 -51.55 -5.04
CA TRP A 217 -6.42 -50.86 -5.67
C TRP A 217 -6.06 -51.59 -6.97
N GLU A 218 -6.62 -51.14 -8.10
CA GLU A 218 -6.04 -51.51 -9.39
C GLU A 218 -4.68 -50.83 -9.51
N ASN A 219 -3.66 -51.68 -9.67
CA ASN A 219 -2.28 -51.30 -9.92
C ASN A 219 -2.21 -50.13 -10.91
N VAL A 220 -1.79 -48.94 -10.46
CA VAL A 220 -1.49 -47.84 -11.40
C VAL A 220 -0.16 -48.16 -12.07
N TYR A 221 -0.23 -49.02 -13.09
CA TYR A 221 0.88 -49.36 -13.95
C TYR A 221 1.07 -48.25 -14.98
N LYS A 222 1.77 -47.19 -14.60
CA LYS A 222 2.46 -46.31 -15.56
C LYS A 222 3.63 -45.65 -14.87
N ALA A 223 4.82 -45.89 -15.41
CA ALA A 223 6.11 -45.50 -14.84
C ALA A 223 6.37 -46.05 -13.43
N ARG A 224 6.36 -47.38 -13.27
CA ARG A 224 7.28 -48.07 -12.33
C ARG A 224 7.18 -47.63 -10.84
N VAL A 225 6.11 -46.98 -10.39
CA VAL A 225 5.93 -46.50 -9.00
C VAL A 225 4.56 -46.92 -8.49
N TRP A 226 4.51 -47.39 -7.25
CA TRP A 226 3.37 -47.93 -6.53
C TRP A 226 3.07 -47.02 -5.34
N VAL A 227 1.89 -46.41 -5.29
CA VAL A 227 1.49 -45.60 -4.14
C VAL A 227 0.32 -46.27 -3.42
N THR A 228 0.49 -46.55 -2.13
CA THR A 228 -0.57 -47.06 -1.26
C THR A 228 -0.81 -46.05 -0.14
N THR A 229 -2.07 -45.82 0.24
CA THR A 229 -2.38 -44.97 1.39
C THR A 229 -3.13 -45.76 2.45
N LYS A 230 -2.91 -45.40 3.71
CA LYS A 230 -3.62 -45.97 4.86
C LYS A 230 -4.07 -44.83 5.75
N VAL A 231 -5.37 -44.76 6.00
CA VAL A 231 -5.95 -43.83 6.96
C VAL A 231 -5.43 -44.17 8.36
N ILE A 232 -4.79 -43.21 9.02
CA ILE A 232 -4.37 -43.33 10.42
C ILE A 232 -5.50 -42.83 11.32
N ASP A 233 -6.01 -41.63 11.03
CA ASP A 233 -7.09 -40.97 11.76
C ASP A 233 -7.94 -40.12 10.82
N GLU A 234 -8.81 -39.27 11.37
CA GLU A 234 -9.74 -38.46 10.57
C GLU A 234 -9.07 -37.43 9.65
N ASN A 235 -7.83 -37.04 9.92
CA ASN A 235 -7.11 -35.98 9.20
C ASN A 235 -5.73 -36.42 8.69
N THR A 236 -5.28 -37.64 9.01
CA THR A 236 -3.95 -38.13 8.67
C THR A 236 -4.01 -39.35 7.76
N LEU A 237 -3.32 -39.25 6.61
CA LEU A 237 -3.01 -40.41 5.76
C LEU A 237 -1.54 -40.77 5.92
N LYS A 238 -1.30 -42.06 6.13
CA LYS A 238 -0.03 -42.69 5.81
C LYS A 238 0.02 -42.91 4.30
N ILE A 239 1.09 -42.49 3.66
CA ILE A 239 1.32 -42.69 2.22
C ILE A 239 2.56 -43.56 2.10
N THR A 240 2.51 -44.62 1.31
CA THR A 240 3.65 -45.48 1.03
C THR A 240 3.91 -45.45 -0.46
N VAL A 241 5.07 -44.97 -0.86
CA VAL A 241 5.50 -44.91 -2.25
C VAL A 241 6.56 -45.99 -2.46
N LYS A 242 6.42 -46.79 -3.52
CA LYS A 242 7.34 -47.86 -3.89
C LYS A 242 7.74 -47.78 -5.36
N GLY A 243 9.01 -47.50 -5.67
CA GLY A 243 9.51 -47.55 -7.05
C GLY A 243 9.95 -48.97 -7.46
N SER A 244 9.92 -49.29 -8.75
CA SER A 244 10.50 -50.48 -9.37
C SER A 244 11.08 -50.16 -10.74
N ASP A 245 12.39 -50.14 -10.93
CA ASP A 245 13.04 -49.89 -12.23
C ASP A 245 13.08 -51.10 -13.17
N GLY A 246 12.20 -52.09 -12.95
CA GLY A 246 12.06 -53.27 -13.79
C GLY A 246 13.23 -54.23 -13.57
N ALA A 247 12.91 -55.40 -13.00
CA ALA A 247 13.79 -56.40 -12.37
C ALA A 247 14.01 -56.09 -10.88
N ASP A 248 13.08 -56.58 -10.06
CA ASP A 248 13.19 -56.96 -8.64
C ASP A 248 13.61 -55.93 -7.57
N ASP A 249 13.92 -54.71 -7.96
CA ASP A 249 14.37 -53.66 -7.04
C ASP A 249 13.19 -52.85 -6.50
N HIS A 250 13.03 -52.89 -5.17
CA HIS A 250 11.87 -52.33 -4.47
C HIS A 250 12.29 -51.37 -3.37
N SER A 251 12.40 -50.10 -3.72
CA SER A 251 12.42 -49.04 -2.71
C SER A 251 11.03 -48.89 -2.11
N THR A 252 10.86 -48.93 -0.78
CA THR A 252 9.56 -48.65 -0.14
C THR A 252 9.74 -47.62 0.95
N LYS A 253 9.03 -46.48 0.87
CA LYS A 253 9.03 -45.49 1.95
C LYS A 253 7.64 -45.11 2.41
N LYS A 254 7.49 -45.06 3.73
CA LYS A 254 6.33 -44.54 4.46
C LYS A 254 6.53 -43.05 4.71
N LEU A 255 5.65 -42.24 4.14
CA LEU A 255 5.50 -40.80 4.37
C LEU A 255 4.17 -40.57 5.10
N GLU A 256 4.07 -39.45 5.79
CA GLU A 256 2.83 -39.02 6.41
C GLU A 256 2.47 -37.67 5.84
N GLY A 257 1.20 -37.51 5.48
CA GLY A 257 0.64 -36.24 5.06
C GLY A 257 -0.59 -35.94 5.89
N LYS A 258 -0.72 -34.66 6.27
CA LYS A 258 -1.89 -34.16 6.98
C LYS A 258 -2.83 -33.48 6.00
N TRP A 259 -4.12 -33.69 6.19
CA TRP A 259 -5.15 -32.97 5.46
C TRP A 259 -5.07 -31.49 5.80
N ASN A 260 -4.84 -30.68 4.77
CA ASN A 260 -4.92 -29.24 4.89
C ASN A 260 -6.33 -28.81 4.49
N GLU A 261 -7.18 -28.51 5.48
CA GLU A 261 -8.58 -28.10 5.27
C GLU A 261 -8.71 -26.83 4.42
N SER A 262 -7.71 -25.96 4.42
CA SER A 262 -7.71 -24.73 3.62
C SER A 262 -7.43 -24.98 2.13
N THR A 263 -6.81 -26.10 1.79
CA THR A 263 -6.44 -26.45 0.40
C THR A 263 -7.12 -27.72 -0.11
N GLY A 264 -7.69 -28.55 0.77
CA GLY A 264 -8.17 -29.90 0.50
C GLY A 264 -7.13 -30.85 -0.04
N LYS A 265 -5.87 -30.60 0.30
CA LYS A 265 -4.73 -31.40 -0.13
C LYS A 265 -4.12 -32.11 1.06
N ILE A 266 -3.54 -33.26 0.77
CA ILE A 266 -2.60 -33.92 1.67
C ILE A 266 -1.23 -33.70 1.08
N GLU A 267 -0.49 -32.77 1.68
CA GLU A 267 0.91 -32.54 1.33
C GLU A 267 1.77 -33.53 2.10
N PHE A 268 2.74 -34.13 1.40
CA PHE A 268 3.71 -35.03 2.00
C PHE A 268 5.10 -34.71 1.46
N SER A 269 6.10 -34.89 2.33
CA SER A 269 7.50 -34.73 1.95
C SER A 269 8.39 -35.74 2.66
N GLY A 270 9.40 -36.25 1.98
CA GLY A 270 10.49 -37.01 2.60
C GLY A 270 11.42 -37.73 1.62
N LYS A 271 12.61 -38.08 2.11
CA LYS A 271 13.68 -38.75 1.33
C LYS A 271 13.31 -40.14 0.79
N ALA A 272 13.11 -40.37 -0.50
CA ALA A 272 13.08 -41.76 -1.00
C ALA A 272 14.49 -42.38 -0.96
N TYR A 273 14.61 -43.71 -0.89
CA TYR A 273 15.89 -44.42 -0.95
C TYR A 273 15.79 -45.50 -2.01
N ARG A 274 16.86 -45.82 -2.74
CA ARG A 274 16.87 -46.87 -3.76
C ARG A 274 17.52 -48.14 -3.18
N THR A 275 16.84 -49.27 -3.26
CA THR A 275 17.44 -50.60 -2.98
C THR A 275 17.67 -51.28 -4.31
N LEU A 276 18.93 -51.55 -4.63
CA LEU A 276 19.32 -52.41 -5.74
C LEU A 276 19.57 -53.80 -5.17
N GLY A 277 18.71 -54.75 -5.51
CA GLY A 277 18.86 -56.16 -5.25
C GLY A 277 19.59 -56.80 -6.42
N ASP A 278 20.91 -56.95 -6.28
CA ASP A 278 21.73 -57.65 -7.27
C ASP A 278 21.87 -59.12 -6.85
N TRP A 279 21.61 -60.05 -7.76
CA TRP A 279 21.96 -61.46 -7.57
C TRP A 279 23.47 -61.62 -7.74
N ASP A 280 24.17 -62.09 -6.71
CA ASP A 280 25.60 -62.34 -6.81
C ASP A 280 25.85 -63.78 -7.27
N ASP A 281 26.19 -63.92 -8.56
CA ASP A 281 26.51 -65.19 -9.19
C ASP A 281 27.69 -65.94 -8.53
N SER A 282 28.54 -65.25 -7.77
CA SER A 282 29.68 -65.86 -7.09
C SER A 282 29.32 -66.51 -5.75
N THR A 283 28.27 -66.03 -5.10
CA THR A 283 27.80 -66.54 -3.80
C THR A 283 26.46 -67.28 -3.90
N GLY A 284 25.69 -67.08 -4.99
CA GLY A 284 24.36 -67.65 -5.17
C GLY A 284 23.31 -67.05 -4.24
N GLU A 285 23.56 -65.84 -3.73
CA GLU A 285 22.70 -65.14 -2.78
C GLU A 285 22.24 -63.78 -3.34
N TYR A 286 21.09 -63.31 -2.86
CA TYR A 286 20.55 -62.00 -3.19
C TYR A 286 21.23 -60.95 -2.31
N ILE A 287 21.99 -60.01 -2.89
CA ILE A 287 22.66 -58.95 -2.13
C ILE A 287 21.83 -57.68 -2.16
N GLU A 288 21.33 -57.29 -1.00
CA GLU A 288 20.60 -56.03 -0.82
C GLU A 288 21.60 -54.86 -0.72
N LYS A 289 21.87 -54.17 -1.83
CA LYS A 289 22.66 -52.92 -1.81
C LYS A 289 21.71 -51.73 -1.69
N THR A 290 21.71 -51.10 -0.51
CA THR A 290 20.99 -49.83 -0.32
C THR A 290 21.82 -48.68 -0.88
N TYR A 291 21.39 -48.07 -1.99
CA TYR A 291 21.94 -46.83 -2.49
C TYR A 291 21.12 -45.63 -1.97
N CYS A 292 21.80 -44.71 -1.31
CA CYS A 292 21.20 -43.54 -0.68
C CYS A 292 21.13 -42.37 -1.68
N GLU A 293 20.24 -42.43 -2.66
CA GLU A 293 19.87 -41.22 -3.41
C GLU A 293 18.97 -40.36 -2.52
N ASN A 294 19.50 -39.28 -1.95
CA ASN A 294 18.81 -38.35 -1.04
C ASN A 294 17.77 -37.48 -1.77
N SER A 295 16.96 -38.06 -2.65
CA SER A 295 15.92 -37.31 -3.37
C SER A 295 14.72 -37.14 -2.46
N ASN A 296 14.48 -35.91 -1.99
CA ASN A 296 13.25 -35.57 -1.28
C ASN A 296 12.10 -35.66 -2.28
N VAL A 297 11.22 -36.63 -2.07
CA VAL A 297 9.94 -36.71 -2.79
C VAL A 297 8.99 -35.75 -2.08
N THR A 298 8.47 -34.79 -2.82
CA THR A 298 7.41 -33.89 -2.38
C THR A 298 6.21 -34.09 -3.27
N GLY A 299 5.01 -34.10 -2.71
CA GLY A 299 3.81 -34.24 -3.52
C GLY A 299 2.56 -33.88 -2.75
N TYR A 300 1.46 -33.86 -3.47
CA TYR A 300 0.14 -33.68 -2.90
C TYR A 300 -0.88 -34.62 -3.54
N ILE A 301 -1.80 -35.09 -2.70
CA ILE A 301 -3.01 -35.79 -3.14
C ILE A 301 -4.16 -34.79 -3.16
N TYR A 302 -4.94 -34.78 -4.23
CA TYR A 302 -6.19 -34.00 -4.35
C TYR A 302 -7.26 -34.84 -5.04
N TYR A 303 -8.54 -34.45 -4.93
CA TYR A 303 -9.64 -35.19 -5.55
C TYR A 303 -10.27 -34.41 -6.70
N LYS A 304 -10.54 -35.09 -7.83
CA LYS A 304 -11.23 -34.50 -8.99
C LYS A 304 -12.01 -35.58 -9.74
N ASN A 305 -13.28 -35.31 -10.04
CA ASN A 305 -14.17 -36.15 -10.86
C ASN A 305 -14.45 -37.59 -10.36
N GLY A 306 -14.53 -37.84 -9.06
CA GLY A 306 -14.72 -39.23 -8.59
C GLY A 306 -13.43 -39.90 -8.14
N CYS A 307 -12.29 -39.30 -8.48
CA CYS A 307 -10.98 -39.93 -8.49
C CYS A 307 -10.04 -39.18 -7.54
N MET A 308 -9.15 -39.89 -6.83
CA MET A 308 -7.96 -39.26 -6.23
C MET A 308 -6.93 -39.00 -7.34
N HIS A 309 -6.18 -37.93 -7.21
CA HIS A 309 -5.11 -37.53 -8.11
C HIS A 309 -3.87 -37.33 -7.26
N LEU A 310 -2.76 -37.90 -7.69
CA LEU A 310 -1.47 -37.72 -7.05
C LEU A 310 -0.59 -36.89 -7.98
N ILE A 311 -0.02 -35.83 -7.43
CA ILE A 311 1.06 -35.09 -8.07
C ILE A 311 2.27 -35.16 -7.15
N TYR A 312 3.42 -35.50 -7.69
CA TYR A 312 4.68 -35.49 -6.98
C TYR A 312 5.78 -34.91 -7.87
N ASP A 313 6.68 -34.16 -7.24
CA ASP A 313 7.87 -33.59 -7.85
C ASP A 313 9.09 -34.43 -7.44
N ASN A 314 10.08 -34.56 -8.34
CA ASN A 314 11.37 -35.20 -8.14
C ASN A 314 11.40 -36.75 -7.99
N MET A 315 10.73 -37.47 -8.88
CA MET A 315 11.40 -38.64 -9.47
C MET A 315 11.79 -38.23 -10.89
N ASP A 316 12.86 -38.75 -11.49
CA ASP A 316 13.40 -38.34 -12.81
C ASP A 316 12.41 -38.42 -14.00
N TYR A 317 11.13 -38.69 -13.73
CA TYR A 317 10.02 -38.67 -14.66
C TYR A 317 8.81 -38.01 -13.98
N GLY A 318 8.59 -36.71 -14.23
CA GLY A 318 7.39 -36.00 -13.75
C GLY A 318 6.15 -36.48 -14.50
N TYR A 319 5.25 -37.18 -13.82
CA TYR A 319 3.94 -37.59 -14.34
C TYR A 319 2.83 -37.26 -13.34
N ALA A 320 1.66 -36.87 -13.86
CA ALA A 320 0.44 -36.67 -13.08
C ALA A 320 -0.46 -37.90 -13.25
N ASP A 321 -0.80 -38.58 -12.15
CA ASP A 321 -1.58 -39.81 -12.17
C ASP A 321 -3.01 -39.60 -11.67
N VAL A 322 -3.97 -40.24 -12.35
CA VAL A 322 -5.41 -40.22 -12.05
C VAL A 322 -5.81 -41.59 -11.50
N PHE A 323 -6.38 -41.64 -10.29
CA PHE A 323 -6.78 -42.87 -9.59
C PHE A 323 -8.31 -42.92 -9.47
N SER A 324 -8.97 -43.84 -10.17
CA SER A 324 -10.43 -44.06 -10.09
C SER A 324 -10.86 -44.90 -8.90
#